data_AF-A0A562E6T3-F1
#
_entry.id   AF-A0A562E6T3-F1
#
_cell.length_a   1.000
_cell.length_b   1.000
_cell.length_c   1.000
_cell.angle_alpha   90.00
_cell.angle_beta   90.00
_cell.angle_gamma   90.00
#
_symmetry.space_group_name_H-M   'P 1'
#
loop_
_entity.id
_entity.type
_entity.pdbx_description
1 polymer ?
#
loop_
_entity_poly.entity_id
_entity_poly.type
_entity_poly.pdbx_seq_one_letter_code
_entity_poly.pdbx_strand_id
1 'polypeptide(L)' 'MASFSSADNARRALERLLAAGISDARLEDVVSGGRTLWRLRVPAAGDPAELALRIAGLGFGTPQPVRD' A
#
# COMPACT_ATOMS: atom_id res chain seq x y z
N MET A 1 -2.57 -2.57 -3.80
CA MET A 1 -1.43 -1.68 -4.18
C MET A 1 -1.96 -0.25 -4.25
N ALA A 2 -1.20 0.74 -3.77
CA ALA A 2 -1.56 2.16 -3.87
C ALA A 2 -0.44 2.94 -4.57
N SER A 3 -0.78 4.03 -5.28
CA SER A 3 0.17 4.86 -6.02
C SER A 3 -0.01 6.33 -5.64
N PHE A 4 1.11 7.02 -5.41
CA PHE A 4 1.16 8.43 -5.04
C PHE A 4 2.03 9.21 -6.02
N SER A 5 1.61 10.42 -6.36
CA SER A 5 2.40 11.38 -7.16
C SER A 5 3.39 12.19 -6.32
N SER A 6 3.38 12.04 -4.99
CA SER A 6 4.22 12.81 -4.07
C SER A 6 4.90 11.89 -3.06
N ALA A 7 6.21 12.11 -2.86
CA ALA A 7 7.05 11.31 -1.95
C ALA A 7 6.58 11.41 -0.48
N ASP A 8 6.19 12.62 -0.05
CA ASP A 8 5.69 12.86 1.31
C ASP A 8 4.41 12.07 1.59
N ASN A 9 3.42 12.17 0.68
CA ASN A 9 2.17 11.42 0.78
C ASN A 9 2.40 9.90 0.83
N ALA A 10 3.32 9.40 0.00
CA ALA A 10 3.73 8.00 0.00
C ALA A 10 4.36 7.59 1.33
N ARG A 11 5.25 8.42 1.90
CA ARG A 11 5.91 8.14 3.18
C ARG A 11 4.93 8.15 4.34
N ARG A 12 4.00 9.12 4.38
CA ARG A 12 2.93 9.17 5.39
C ARG A 12 2.03 7.96 5.34
N ALA A 13 1.70 7.47 4.13
CA ALA A 13 0.92 6.25 3.96
C ALA A 13 1.69 5.01 4.44
N LEU A 14 3.00 4.93 4.16
CA LEU A 14 3.86 3.85 4.67
C LEU A 14 3.91 3.85 6.21
N GLU A 15 4.13 5.01 6.84
CA GLU A 15 4.16 5.13 8.31
C GLU A 15 2.87 4.61 8.96
N ARG A 16 1.71 4.89 8.35
CA ARG A 16 0.41 4.39 8.82
C ARG A 16 0.29 2.86 8.71
N LEU A 17 0.81 2.26 7.65
CA LEU A 17 0.80 0.80 7.49
C LEU A 17 1.72 0.12 8.50
N LEU A 18 2.92 0.66 8.70
CA LEU A 18 3.86 0.16 9.69
C LEU A 18 3.28 0.27 11.11
N ALA A 19 2.64 1.39 11.45
CA ALA A 19 1.95 1.59 12.72
C ALA A 19 0.76 0.62 12.92
N ALA A 20 0.13 0.15 11.84
CA ALA A 20 -0.92 -0.86 11.87
C ALA A 20 -0.38 -2.31 11.96
N GLY A 21 0.94 -2.49 12.14
CA GLY A 21 1.58 -3.80 12.24
C GLY A 21 1.86 -4.48 10.90
N ILE A 22 1.75 -3.75 9.79
CA ILE A 22 2.08 -4.24 8.45
C ILE A 22 3.55 -3.92 8.17
N SER A 23 4.44 -4.64 8.85
CA SER A 23 5.89 -4.35 8.88
C SER A 23 6.60 -4.55 7.54
N ASP A 24 6.02 -5.31 6.62
CA ASP A 24 6.62 -5.61 5.31
C ASP A 24 6.16 -4.63 4.20
N ALA A 25 5.39 -3.61 4.57
CA ALA A 25 5.04 -2.54 3.64
C ALA A 25 6.31 -1.82 3.13
N ARG A 26 6.39 -1.60 1.82
CA ARG A 26 7.54 -0.94 1.18
C ARG A 26 7.12 0.05 0.10
N LEU A 27 7.94 1.07 -0.07
CA LEU A 27 7.81 2.04 -1.15
C LEU A 27 8.77 1.70 -2.28
N GLU A 28 8.28 1.86 -3.50
CA GLU A 28 9.09 1.81 -4.71
C GLU A 28 8.85 3.07 -5.53
N ASP A 29 9.91 3.76 -5.90
CA ASP A 29 9.83 4.82 -6.89
C ASP A 29 9.87 4.23 -8.31
N VAL A 30 9.04 4.78 -9.19
CA VAL A 30 8.99 4.42 -10.61
C VAL A 30 8.87 5.67 -11.43
N VAL A 31 9.81 5.89 -12.35
CA VAL A 31 9.71 6.98 -13.32
C VAL A 31 8.83 6.53 -14.48
N SER A 32 7.72 7.24 -14.72
CA SER A 32 6.76 6.93 -15.78
C SER A 32 6.41 8.20 -16.54
N GLY A 33 6.72 8.27 -17.83
CA GLY A 33 6.38 9.44 -18.66
C GLY A 33 6.97 10.76 -18.17
N GLY A 34 8.19 10.74 -17.63
CA GLY A 34 8.89 11.95 -17.15
C GLY A 34 8.52 12.41 -15.73
N ARG A 35 7.68 11.66 -15.00
CA ARG A 35 7.32 11.92 -13.60
C ARG A 35 7.62 10.73 -12.71
N THR A 36 8.12 11.00 -11.51
CA THR A 36 8.33 9.98 -10.48
C THR A 36 7.00 9.65 -9.80
N LEU A 37 6.66 8.38 -9.77
CA LEU A 37 5.52 7.82 -9.06
C LEU A 37 6.00 6.96 -7.92
N TRP A 38 5.32 7.03 -6.79
CA TRP A 38 5.66 6.26 -5.59
C TRP A 38 4.60 5.18 -5.39
N ARG A 39 4.99 3.92 -5.57
CA ARG A 39 4.14 2.76 -5.38
C ARG A 39 4.32 2.21 -3.97
N LEU A 40 3.23 2.11 -3.24
CA LEU A 40 3.18 1.46 -1.93
C LEU A 40 2.73 0.02 -2.11
N ARG A 41 3.65 -0.90 -1.83
CA ARG A 41 3.45 -2.34 -1.91
C ARG A 41 3.36 -2.90 -0.50
N VAL A 42 2.37 -3.73 -0.28
CA VAL A 42 2.25 -4.61 0.89
C VAL A 42 2.33 -6.01 0.32
N PRO A 43 3.24 -6.87 0.79
CA PRO A 43 3.25 -8.25 0.34
C PRO A 43 1.99 -8.93 0.84
N ALA A 44 1.47 -9.83 0.03
CA ALA A 44 0.56 -10.86 0.51
C ALA A 44 1.36 -11.83 1.38
N ALA A 45 1.77 -11.41 2.57
CA ALA A 45 2.24 -12.33 3.59
C ALA A 45 0.99 -12.96 4.21
N GLY A 46 0.65 -14.16 3.75
CA GLY A 46 -0.54 -14.89 4.17
C GLY A 46 -1.71 -14.82 3.18
N ASP A 47 -2.83 -15.40 3.60
CA ASP A 47 -4.00 -15.59 2.76
C ASP A 47 -4.67 -14.23 2.46
N PRO A 48 -4.91 -13.88 1.18
CA PRO A 48 -5.47 -12.57 0.80
C PRO A 48 -6.84 -12.30 1.44
N ALA A 49 -7.58 -13.35 1.82
CA ALA A 49 -8.84 -13.26 2.55
C ALA A 49 -8.66 -12.75 3.99
N GLU A 50 -7.60 -13.16 4.67
CA GLU A 50 -7.31 -12.74 6.04
C GLU A 50 -6.89 -11.27 6.09
N LEU A 51 -6.10 -10.84 5.09
CA LEU A 51 -5.67 -9.45 4.94
C LEU A 51 -6.87 -8.54 4.64
N ALA A 52 -7.79 -8.98 3.76
CA ALA A 52 -9.01 -8.25 3.45
C ALA A 52 -9.95 -8.09 4.67
N LEU A 53 -10.05 -9.10 5.53
CA LEU A 53 -10.81 -9.04 6.78
C LEU A 53 -10.22 -8.05 7.79
N ARG A 54 -8.89 -8.03 7.95
CA ARG A 54 -8.23 -7.04 8.83
C ARG A 54 -8.39 -5.61 8.32
N ILE A 55 -8.31 -5.39 7.01
CA ILE A 55 -8.51 -4.06 6.40
C ILE A 55 -9.96 -3.61 6.52
N ALA A 56 -10.92 -4.51 6.29
CA ALA A 56 -12.35 -4.22 6.47
C ALA A 56 -12.71 -3.86 7.92
N GLY A 57 -12.04 -4.48 8.90
CA GLY A 57 -12.20 -4.16 10.33
C GLY A 57 -11.63 -2.79 10.76
N LEU A 58 -10.82 -2.16 9.91
CA LEU A 58 -10.21 -0.85 10.17
C LEU A 58 -11.01 0.32 9.58
N GLY A 59 -12.18 0.05 8.98
CA GLY A 59 -13.03 1.08 8.37
C GLY A 59 -12.49 1.63 7.04
N PHE A 60 -11.39 1.07 6.53
CA PHE A 60 -10.95 1.28 5.17
C PHE A 60 -11.78 0.34 4.29
N GLY A 61 -12.49 0.89 3.30
CA GLY A 61 -13.30 0.10 2.37
C GLY A 61 -12.51 -1.06 1.74
N THR A 62 -13.24 -2.07 1.26
CA THR A 62 -12.69 -3.34 0.78
C THR A 62 -11.51 -3.12 -0.16
N PRO A 63 -10.30 -3.61 0.17
CA PRO A 63 -9.13 -3.39 -0.65
C PRO A 63 -9.35 -4.07 -2.01
N GLN A 64 -9.34 -3.30 -3.09
CA GLN A 64 -9.43 -3.87 -4.42
C GLN A 64 -8.06 -4.45 -4.83
N PRO A 65 -7.98 -5.76 -5.13
CA PRO A 65 -6.78 -6.35 -5.72
C PRO A 65 -6.62 -5.81 -7.14
N VAL A 66 -5.52 -5.11 -7.38
CA VAL A 66 -5.11 -4.66 -8.73
C VAL A 66 -4.30 -5.79 -9.35
N ARG A 67 -4.81 -6.36 -10.45
CA ARG A 67 -4.09 -7.31 -11.31
C ARG A 67 -3.72 -6.56 -12.59
N ASP A 68 -2.43 -6.57 -12.93
CA ASP A 68 -1.94 -6.28 -14.27
C ASP A 68 -2.31 -7.43 -15.22
#